data_AF-A0A165MMI6-F1
#
_entry.id   AF-A0A165MMI6-F1
#
_cell.length_a   1.000
_cell.length_b   1.000
_cell.length_c   1.000
_cell.angle_alpha   90.00
_cell.angle_beta   90.00
_cell.angle_gamma   90.00
#
_symmetry.space_group_name_H-M   'P 1'
#
loop_
_entity.id
_entity.type
_entity.pdbx_description
1 polymer ?
#
loop_
_entity_poly.entity_id
_entity_poly.type
_entity_poly.pdbx_seq_one_letter_code
_entity_poly.pdbx_strand_id
1 'polypeptide(L)'
;KTEIIPIGTATHCQAVTTNCHLHPEDEPLPPSIHIAKDGEAVHSLGTWIRNGVNNAVRDKISLTLLWIQCSHPTLRSKTIMVQWTIGGMSQYLSKVQGMPQDIKTALEKLPRAFIWTDALHPPIS
;
A
#
# COMPACT_ATOMS: atom_id res chain seq x y z
N LYS A 1 12.93 -12.13 15.51
CA LYS A 1 12.31 -10.86 15.98
C LYS A 1 10.81 -11.03 15.82
N THR A 2 10.05 -10.91 16.91
CA THR A 2 8.59 -11.11 16.92
C THR A 2 7.95 -9.76 17.21
N GLU A 3 7.03 -9.35 16.35
CA GLU A 3 6.29 -8.09 16.48
C GLU A 3 4.80 -8.41 16.47
N ILE A 4 4.06 -7.82 17.41
CA ILE A 4 2.61 -7.97 17.54
C ILE A 4 1.96 -6.67 17.10
N ILE A 5 1.01 -6.75 16.17
CA ILE A 5 0.24 -5.62 15.67
C ILE A 5 -1.22 -5.87 16.09
N PRO A 6 -1.74 -5.17 17.10
CA PRO A 6 -3.15 -5.29 17.47
C PRO A 6 -4.02 -4.71 16.35
N ILE A 7 -5.01 -5.48 15.90
CA ILE A 7 -6.00 -5.06 14.89
C ILE A 7 -7.37 -5.15 15.53
N GLY A 8 -8.06 -4.01 15.65
CA GLY A 8 -9.37 -3.95 16.30
C GLY A 8 -9.84 -2.52 16.53
N THR A 9 -10.79 -2.34 17.45
CA THR A 9 -11.21 -1.01 17.88
C THR A 9 -10.06 -0.28 18.59
N ALA A 10 -10.03 1.05 18.52
CA ALA A 10 -9.01 1.85 19.20
C ALA A 10 -8.91 1.52 20.71
N THR A 11 -10.05 1.22 21.34
CA THR A 11 -10.12 0.78 22.73
C THR A 11 -9.44 -0.57 22.96
N HIS A 12 -9.59 -1.52 22.02
CA HIS A 12 -8.91 -2.82 22.09
C HIS A 12 -7.41 -2.67 21.83
N CYS A 13 -6.99 -1.90 20.82
CA CYS A 13 -5.58 -1.64 20.55
C CYS A 13 -4.87 -0.98 21.74
N GLN A 14 -5.52 0.00 22.39
CA GLN A 14 -5.00 0.63 23.61
C GLN A 14 -4.92 -0.35 24.79
N ALA A 15 -5.93 -1.21 24.97
CA ALA A 15 -5.92 -2.22 26.02
C ALA A 15 -4.77 -3.21 25.83
N VAL A 16 -4.56 -3.72 24.60
CA VAL A 16 -3.46 -4.65 24.28
C VAL A 16 -2.09 -3.99 24.45
N THR A 17 -1.96 -2.72 24.05
CA THR A 17 -0.70 -1.96 24.19
C THR A 17 -0.36 -1.66 25.65
N THR A 18 -1.38 -1.35 26.46
CA THR A 18 -1.19 -0.95 27.87
C THR A 18 -1.01 -2.16 28.78
N ASN A 19 -1.82 -3.20 28.55
CA ASN A 19 -1.85 -4.36 29.42
C ASN A 19 -0.88 -5.46 28.95
N CYS A 20 -0.40 -5.41 27.69
CA CYS A 20 0.35 -6.51 27.09
C CYS A 20 -0.41 -7.86 27.15
N HIS A 21 -1.74 -7.80 27.16
CA HIS A 21 -2.64 -8.96 27.17
C HIS A 21 -3.51 -8.93 25.90
N LEU A 22 -3.67 -10.07 25.23
CA LEU A 22 -4.56 -10.18 24.06
C LEU A 22 -6.04 -10.22 24.49
N HIS A 23 -6.33 -10.90 25.59
CA HIS A 23 -7.61 -10.92 26.29
C HIS A 23 -7.39 -10.68 27.80
N PRO A 24 -8.36 -10.10 28.54
CA PRO A 24 -8.21 -9.86 29.99
C PRO A 24 -7.87 -11.11 30.83
N GLU A 25 -8.21 -12.29 30.32
CA GLU A 25 -8.00 -13.59 30.98
C GLU A 25 -6.73 -14.32 30.50
N ASP A 26 -6.03 -13.80 29.48
CA ASP A 26 -4.84 -14.45 28.94
C ASP A 26 -3.60 -14.13 29.79
N GLU A 27 -2.57 -14.98 29.71
CA GLU A 27 -1.26 -14.65 30.29
C GLU A 27 -0.63 -13.42 29.60
N PRO A 28 0.16 -12.61 30.34
CA PRO A 28 0.81 -11.45 29.78
C PRO A 28 1.84 -11.87 28.73
N LEU A 29 1.91 -11.10 27.64
CA LEU A 29 2.89 -11.33 26.57
C LEU A 29 4.32 -11.13 27.11
N PRO A 30 5.30 -11.96 26.67
CA PRO A 30 6.68 -11.80 27.07
C PRO A 30 7.22 -10.40 26.75
N PRO A 31 7.95 -9.74 27.67
CA PRO A 31 8.47 -8.39 27.47
C PRO A 31 9.54 -8.28 26.36
N SER A 32 9.99 -9.42 25.84
CA SER A 32 10.89 -9.51 24.69
C SER A 32 10.18 -9.30 23.34
N ILE A 33 8.85 -9.28 23.32
CA ILE A 33 8.04 -9.08 22.12
C ILE A 33 7.66 -7.61 22.02
N HIS A 34 7.95 -7.01 20.86
CA HIS A 34 7.57 -5.62 20.59
C HIS A 34 6.09 -5.57 20.16
N ILE A 35 5.28 -4.80 20.89
CA ILE A 35 3.88 -4.54 20.54
C ILE A 35 3.83 -3.16 19.89
N ALA A 36 3.38 -3.12 18.64
CA ALA A 36 3.30 -1.89 17.87
C ALA A 36 2.18 -1.00 18.39
N LYS A 37 2.49 0.26 18.68
CA LYS A 37 1.49 1.26 19.09
C LYS A 37 0.62 1.68 17.90
N ASP A 38 -0.58 2.21 18.18
CA ASP A 38 -1.41 2.81 17.14
C ASP A 38 -0.63 3.93 16.43
N GLY A 39 -0.47 3.78 15.11
CA GLY A 39 0.30 4.69 14.26
C GLY A 39 1.79 4.33 14.11
N GLU A 40 2.29 3.33 14.83
CA GLU A 40 3.63 2.78 14.64
C GLU A 40 3.65 1.88 13.41
N ALA A 41 4.46 2.26 12.42
CA ALA A 41 4.58 1.49 11.19
C ALA A 41 5.55 0.33 11.43
N VAL A 42 5.06 -0.90 11.28
CA VAL A 42 5.87 -2.11 11.43
C VAL A 42 6.25 -2.63 10.07
N HIS A 43 7.55 -2.86 9.86
CA HIS A 43 8.07 -3.41 8.63
C HIS A 43 8.05 -4.94 8.66
N SER A 44 6.90 -5.52 8.31
CA SER A 44 6.73 -6.97 8.23
C SER A 44 6.82 -7.43 6.77
N LEU A 45 7.77 -8.33 6.48
CA LEU A 45 7.94 -9.02 5.19
C LEU A 45 7.97 -8.09 3.96
N GLY A 46 8.62 -6.92 4.07
CA GLY A 46 8.72 -5.95 2.95
C GLY A 46 7.50 -5.05 2.80
N THR A 47 6.60 -5.04 3.79
CA THR A 47 5.46 -4.14 3.85
C THR A 47 5.42 -3.37 5.15
N TRP A 48 5.06 -2.10 5.04
CA TRP A 48 4.70 -1.28 6.19
C TRP A 48 3.24 -1.54 6.53
N ILE A 49 2.99 -2.22 7.64
CA ILE A 49 1.65 -2.40 8.18
C ILE A 49 1.43 -1.26 9.19
N ARG A 50 0.45 -0.40 8.92
CA ARG A 50 0.04 0.70 9.81
C ARG A 50 -1.48 0.76 9.91
N ASN A 51 -1.98 0.91 11.13
CA ASN A 51 -3.36 1.30 11.37
C ASN A 51 -3.54 2.76 10.90
N GLY A 52 -4.21 2.95 9.77
CA GLY A 52 -4.62 4.27 9.27
C GLY A 52 -3.63 5.08 8.43
N VAL A 53 -2.71 4.50 7.62
CA VAL A 53 -1.86 5.33 6.73
C VAL A 53 -1.72 4.96 5.27
N ASN A 54 -1.77 6.09 4.54
CA ASN A 54 -1.35 6.46 3.20
C ASN A 54 -0.63 5.40 2.35
N ASN A 55 -1.22 5.19 1.18
CA ASN A 55 -0.89 4.16 0.21
C ASN A 55 0.45 4.46 -0.48
N ALA A 56 1.58 4.17 0.17
CA ALA A 56 2.94 4.35 -0.37
C ALA A 56 3.14 3.73 -1.77
N VAL A 57 2.36 2.71 -2.13
CA VAL A 57 2.39 2.10 -3.47
C VAL A 57 1.85 3.05 -4.54
N ARG A 58 0.78 3.81 -4.24
CA ARG A 58 0.24 4.81 -5.17
C ARG A 58 1.28 5.90 -5.47
N ASP A 59 1.96 6.38 -4.44
CA ASP A 59 2.97 7.42 -4.59
C ASP A 59 4.19 6.91 -5.38
N LYS A 60 4.62 5.67 -5.10
CA LYS A 60 5.69 5.00 -5.85
C LYS A 60 5.35 4.84 -7.33
N ILE A 61 4.12 4.45 -7.66
CA ILE A 61 3.65 4.32 -9.05
C ILE A 61 3.64 5.69 -9.73
N SER A 62 3.08 6.70 -9.07
CA SER A 62 2.97 8.05 -9.61
C SER A 62 4.34 8.64 -9.90
N LEU A 63 5.30 8.49 -8.98
CA LEU A 63 6.69 8.91 -9.19
C LEU A 63 7.35 8.15 -10.35
N THR A 64 7.17 6.83 -10.43
CA THR A 64 7.77 6.04 -11.53
C THR A 64 7.22 6.48 -12.89
N LEU A 65 5.91 6.72 -12.99
CA LEU A 65 5.28 7.20 -14.21
C LEU A 65 5.74 8.62 -14.57
N LEU A 66 5.94 9.50 -13.59
CA LEU A 66 6.46 10.85 -13.81
C LEU A 66 7.88 10.80 -14.40
N TRP A 67 8.77 9.99 -13.82
CA TRP A 67 10.13 9.78 -14.31
C TRP A 67 10.15 9.26 -15.75
N ILE A 68 9.27 8.31 -16.04
CA ILE A 68 9.10 7.79 -17.39
C ILE A 68 8.61 8.91 -18.33
N GLN A 69 7.63 9.72 -17.93
CA GLN A 69 7.10 10.80 -18.78
C GLN A 69 8.21 11.80 -19.16
N CYS A 70 9.13 12.12 -18.24
CA CYS A 70 10.28 13.00 -18.51
C CYS A 70 11.22 12.47 -19.61
N SER A 71 11.21 11.16 -19.89
CA SER A 71 12.01 10.55 -20.96
C SER A 71 11.40 10.63 -22.36
N HIS A 72 10.26 11.33 -22.51
CA HIS A 72 9.49 11.45 -23.77
C HIS A 72 9.27 10.12 -24.52
N PRO A 73 8.70 9.10 -23.85
CA PRO A 73 8.57 7.76 -24.40
C PRO A 73 7.52 7.70 -25.51
N THR A 74 7.77 6.83 -26.50
CA THR A 74 6.78 6.50 -27.54
C THR A 74 5.53 5.84 -26.94
N LEU A 75 4.40 5.85 -27.64
CA LEU A 75 3.16 5.20 -27.20
C LEU A 75 3.37 3.72 -26.84
N ARG A 76 4.12 2.97 -27.66
CA ARG A 76 4.44 1.57 -27.39
C ARG A 76 5.24 1.40 -26.11
N SER A 77 6.22 2.27 -25.87
CA SER A 77 7.01 2.29 -24.64
C SER A 77 6.13 2.61 -23.43
N LYS A 78 5.21 3.59 -23.54
CA LYS A 78 4.24 3.93 -22.50
C LYS A 78 3.39 2.71 -22.11
N THR A 79 2.87 1.96 -23.08
CA THR A 79 2.06 0.75 -22.83
C THR A 79 2.86 -0.36 -22.12
N ILE A 80 4.07 -0.65 -22.59
CA ILE A 80 4.93 -1.67 -21.96
C ILE A 80 5.26 -1.29 -20.52
N MET A 81 5.60 -0.03 -20.30
CA MET A 81 5.96 0.47 -18.98
C MET A 81 4.78 0.41 -18.01
N VAL A 82 3.59 0.88 -18.42
CA VAL A 82 2.34 0.74 -17.65
C VAL A 82 2.10 -0.71 -17.26
N GLN A 83 2.25 -1.65 -18.19
CA GLN A 83 2.07 -3.08 -17.91
C GLN A 83 3.06 -3.58 -16.86
N TRP A 84 4.33 -3.17 -16.93
CA TRP A 84 5.36 -3.58 -15.97
C TRP A 84 5.17 -2.97 -14.59
N THR A 85 4.91 -1.67 -14.47
CA THR A 85 4.70 -1.03 -13.17
C THR A 85 3.38 -1.42 -12.54
N ILE A 86 2.26 -1.19 -13.25
CA ILE A 86 0.93 -1.40 -12.68
C ILE A 86 0.58 -2.88 -12.61
N GLY A 87 0.93 -3.66 -13.64
CA GLY A 87 0.75 -5.11 -13.62
C GLY A 87 1.61 -5.79 -12.55
N GLY A 88 2.87 -5.41 -12.41
CA GLY A 88 3.75 -5.98 -11.38
C GLY A 88 3.32 -5.61 -9.95
N MET A 89 2.93 -4.36 -9.72
CA MET A 89 2.54 -3.91 -8.38
C MET A 89 1.14 -4.39 -7.97
N SER A 90 0.19 -4.51 -8.91
CA SER A 90 -1.14 -5.07 -8.60
C SER A 90 -1.07 -6.53 -8.18
N GLN A 91 -0.18 -7.33 -8.78
CA GLN A 91 0.08 -8.72 -8.37
C GLN A 91 0.61 -8.80 -6.93
N TYR A 92 1.58 -7.94 -6.58
CA TYR A 92 2.13 -7.87 -5.23
C TYR A 92 1.08 -7.44 -4.20
N LEU A 93 0.38 -6.33 -4.46
CA LEU A 93 -0.65 -5.80 -3.56
C LEU A 93 -1.76 -6.82 -3.29
N SER A 94 -2.28 -7.44 -4.36
CA SER A 94 -3.34 -8.44 -4.25
C SER A 94 -2.94 -9.61 -3.35
N LYS A 95 -1.65 -9.96 -3.31
CA LYS A 95 -1.15 -11.10 -2.54
C LYS A 95 -0.81 -10.76 -1.09
N VAL A 96 -0.26 -9.57 -0.83
CA VAL A 96 0.33 -9.23 0.48
C VAL A 96 -0.58 -8.37 1.35
N GLN A 97 -1.33 -7.43 0.76
CA GLN A 97 -2.16 -6.47 1.51
C GLN A 97 -3.65 -6.59 1.16
N GLY A 98 -3.99 -7.42 0.19
CA GLY A 98 -5.27 -7.32 -0.51
C GLY A 98 -5.30 -6.11 -1.44
N MET A 99 -6.38 -5.94 -2.20
CA MET A 99 -6.55 -4.80 -3.10
C MET A 99 -7.71 -3.92 -2.62
N PRO A 100 -7.45 -2.93 -1.76
CA PRO A 100 -8.41 -1.90 -1.39
C PRO A 100 -9.04 -1.24 -2.63
N GLN A 101 -10.34 -0.95 -2.55
CA GLN A 101 -11.12 -0.46 -3.69
C GLN A 101 -10.66 0.92 -4.20
N ASP A 102 -10.16 1.76 -3.30
CA ASP A 102 -9.53 3.05 -3.61
C ASP A 102 -8.25 2.88 -4.43
N ILE A 103 -7.41 1.91 -4.07
CA ILE A 103 -6.18 1.58 -4.82
C ILE A 103 -6.54 1.03 -6.19
N LYS A 104 -7.50 0.09 -6.27
CA LYS A 104 -7.97 -0.47 -7.54
C LYS A 104 -8.42 0.64 -8.50
N THR A 105 -9.28 1.53 -8.00
CA THR A 105 -9.83 2.65 -8.78
C THR A 105 -8.72 3.60 -9.24
N ALA A 106 -7.71 3.86 -8.40
CA ALA A 106 -6.57 4.68 -8.77
C ALA A 106 -5.71 4.02 -9.86
N LEU A 107 -5.44 2.71 -9.74
CA LEU A 107 -4.68 1.94 -10.72
C LEU A 107 -5.40 1.79 -12.06
N GLU A 108 -6.73 1.81 -12.09
CA GLU A 108 -7.51 1.81 -13.34
C GLU A 108 -7.46 3.17 -14.06
N LYS A 109 -7.39 4.28 -13.31
CA LYS A 109 -7.39 5.65 -13.86
C LYS A 109 -6.00 6.12 -14.30
N LEU A 110 -4.96 5.74 -13.56
CA LEU A 110 -3.57 6.14 -13.80
C LEU A 110 -3.05 5.84 -15.21
N PRO A 111 -3.26 4.63 -15.80
CA PRO A 111 -2.84 4.33 -17.17
C PRO A 111 -3.43 5.30 -18.17
N ARG A 112 -4.74 5.57 -18.06
CA ARG A 112 -5.45 6.43 -19.02
C ARG A 112 -4.89 7.85 -18.97
N ALA A 113 -4.69 8.38 -17.77
CA ALA A 113 -4.09 9.69 -17.57
C ALA A 113 -2.66 9.75 -18.13
N PHE A 114 -1.84 8.74 -17.86
CA PHE A 114 -0.45 8.69 -18.30
C PHE A 114 -0.29 8.57 -19.82
N ILE A 115 -1.04 7.66 -20.44
CA ILE A 115 -0.88 7.45 -21.89
C ILE A 115 -1.40 8.69 -22.63
N TRP A 116 -2.51 9.29 -22.20
CA TRP A 116 -3.15 10.45 -22.85
C TRP A 116 -2.71 11.81 -22.30
N THR A 117 -1.59 11.89 -21.59
CA THR A 117 -1.05 13.16 -21.04
C THR A 117 -0.99 14.28 -22.08
N ASP A 118 -0.77 13.93 -23.35
CA ASP A 118 -0.58 14.86 -24.47
C ASP A 118 -1.81 14.96 -25.42
N ALA A 119 -2.91 14.27 -25.11
CA ALA A 119 -4.08 14.19 -25.98
C ALA A 119 -5.28 14.98 -25.42
N LEU A 120 -5.70 16.04 -26.14
CA LEU A 120 -6.87 16.85 -25.78
C LEU A 120 -8.18 16.04 -25.76
N HIS A 121 -8.26 14.99 -26.58
CA HIS A 121 -9.39 14.06 -26.66
C HIS A 121 -8.87 12.62 -26.75
N PRO A 122 -9.18 11.75 -25.76
CA PRO A 122 -8.96 10.32 -25.86
C PRO A 122 -9.64 9.76 -27.12
N PRO A 123 -8.95 9.03 -28.01
CA PRO A 123 -9.58 8.54 -29.25
C PRO A 123 -10.57 7.38 -29.04
N ILE A 124 -10.95 7.04 -27.81
CA ILE A 124 -11.86 5.93 -27.53
C ILE A 124 -12.73 6.24 -26.30
N SER A 125 -14.04 6.38 -26.54
CA SER A 125 -15.12 6.39 -25.55
C SER A 125 -15.64 4.98 -25.29
#